data_AF-A0A5P9HIQ4-F1
#
_entry.id   AF-A0A5P9HIQ4-F1
#
_cell.length_a   1.000
_cell.length_b   1.000
_cell.length_c   1.000
_cell.angle_alpha   90.00
_cell.angle_beta   90.00
_cell.angle_gamma   90.00
#
_symmetry.space_group_name_H-M   'P 1'
#
loop_
_entity.id
_entity.type
_entity.pdbx_description
1 polymer ?
#
loop_
_entity_poly.entity_id
_entity_poly.type
_entity_poly.pdbx_seq_one_letter_code
_entity_poly.pdbx_strand_id
1 'polypeptide(L)' 'MESTIHSSEGKMCIVCEEEKKRGIHLYTEFICTECETAMLQTDVKDPLYKFYLQQLKKITIPKIYS' A
#
# COMPACT_ATOMS: atom_id res chain seq x y z
N MET A 1 -9.42 27.48 -8.95
CA MET A 1 -10.01 26.15 -8.72
C MET A 1 -8.89 25.17 -9.05
N GLU A 2 -8.25 24.43 -8.16
CA GLU A 2 -8.47 24.11 -6.76
C GLU A 2 -7.10 23.97 -6.07
N SER A 3 -7.09 24.31 -4.79
CA SER A 3 -6.04 24.18 -3.79
C SER A 3 -5.45 22.76 -3.73
N THR A 4 -4.18 22.61 -3.29
CA THR A 4 -3.69 21.63 -2.28
C THR A 4 -2.21 21.96 -2.01
N ILE A 5 -1.89 22.90 -1.12
CA ILE A 5 -1.56 22.67 0.31
C ILE A 5 -0.47 21.59 0.48
N HIS A 6 0.77 22.04 0.68
CA HIS A 6 1.91 21.21 1.09
C HIS A 6 2.05 21.31 2.61
N SER A 7 1.28 20.53 3.37
CA SER A 7 1.32 20.58 4.84
C SER A 7 1.23 19.18 5.45
N SER A 8 2.40 18.61 5.79
CA SER A 8 2.52 17.47 6.73
C SER A 8 1.62 16.26 6.42
N GLU A 9 1.64 15.80 5.17
CA GLU A 9 0.64 14.88 4.64
C GLU A 9 0.91 13.43 5.02
N GLY A 10 0.06 12.88 5.89
CA GLY A 10 -0.12 11.44 5.96
C GLY A 10 -0.47 10.93 4.57
N LYS A 11 0.05 9.76 4.21
CA LYS A 11 -0.23 9.12 2.95
C LYS A 11 -1.30 8.06 3.19
N MET A 12 -2.28 7.99 2.31
CA MET A 12 -3.36 7.03 2.44
C MET A 12 -2.84 5.64 2.08
N CYS A 13 -2.92 4.72 3.02
CA CYS A 13 -2.50 3.35 2.82
C CYS A 13 -3.47 2.66 1.86
N ILE A 14 -2.98 2.09 0.78
CA ILE A 14 -3.80 1.36 -0.20
C ILE A 14 -4.31 -0.01 0.30
N VAL A 15 -3.86 -0.44 1.47
CA VAL A 15 -4.18 -1.74 2.06
C VAL A 15 -5.29 -1.61 3.11
N CYS A 16 -5.14 -0.68 4.05
CA CYS A 16 -6.13 -0.41 5.09
C CYS A 16 -6.97 0.85 4.83
N GLU A 17 -6.68 1.61 3.77
CA GLU A 17 -7.37 2.85 3.39
C GLU A 17 -7.30 3.94 4.47
N GLU A 18 -6.30 3.87 5.35
CA GLU A 18 -6.08 4.86 6.41
C GLU A 18 -4.95 5.84 6.08
N GLU A 19 -5.09 7.10 6.48
CA GLU A 19 -3.99 8.07 6.44
C GLU A 19 -2.94 7.75 7.49
N LYS A 20 -1.71 7.43 7.05
CA LYS A 20 -0.58 7.16 7.94
C LYS A 20 0.62 7.98 7.51
N LYS A 21 1.39 8.44 8.49
CA LYS A 21 2.60 9.26 8.26
C LYS A 21 3.86 8.42 8.06
N ARG A 22 3.81 7.11 8.35
CA ARG A 22 4.94 6.19 8.35
C ARG A 22 4.59 4.94 7.54
N GLY A 23 5.50 4.55 6.67
CA GLY A 23 5.31 3.45 5.74
C GLY A 23 6.26 3.55 4.56
N ILE A 24 6.05 2.67 3.60
CA ILE A 24 6.78 2.61 2.34
C ILE A 24 5.92 3.17 1.21
N HIS A 25 6.55 3.89 0.29
CA HIS A 25 5.93 4.25 -0.99
C HIS A 25 6.33 3.22 -2.04
N LEU A 26 5.33 2.56 -2.64
CA LEU A 26 5.51 1.62 -3.73
C LEU A 26 4.94 2.25 -5.01
N TYR A 27 5.83 2.72 -5.90
CA TYR A 27 5.47 3.50 -7.09
C TYR A 27 4.61 4.73 -6.77
N THR A 28 3.32 4.71 -7.14
CA THR A 28 2.34 5.78 -6.89
C THR A 28 1.46 5.50 -5.67
N GLU A 29 1.65 4.35 -5.02
CA GLU A 29 0.83 3.86 -3.93
C GLU A 29 1.62 3.91 -2.62
N PHE A 30 0.92 4.05 -1.50
CA PHE A 30 1.52 4.07 -0.18
C PHE A 30 1.02 2.89 0.65
N ILE A 31 1.93 2.28 1.40
CA ILE A 31 1.63 1.17 2.32
C ILE A 31 2.18 1.57 3.68
N CYS A 32 1.33 1.56 4.70
CA CYS A 32 1.75 1.90 6.06
C CYS A 32 2.61 0.80 6.69
N THR A 33 3.37 1.16 7.74
CA THR A 33 4.27 0.21 8.41
C THR A 33 3.55 -0.97 9.08
N GLU A 34 2.30 -0.77 9.48
CA GLU A 34 1.48 -1.86 10.02
C GLU A 34 1.14 -2.87 8.92
N CYS A 35 0.76 -2.40 7.73
CA CYS A 35 0.45 -3.27 6.60
C CYS A 35 1.69 -3.95 6.03
N GLU A 36 2.83 -3.27 5.89
CA GLU A 36 4.06 -3.94 5.43
C GLU A 36 4.51 -5.02 6.43
N THR A 37 4.43 -4.73 7.73
CA THR A 37 4.80 -5.67 8.78
C THR A 37 3.81 -6.83 8.81
N ALA A 38 2.51 -6.56 8.69
CA ALA A 38 1.50 -7.59 8.58
C ALA A 38 1.78 -8.47 7.36
N MET A 39 2.06 -7.91 6.20
CA MET A 39 2.41 -8.70 5.00
C MET A 39 3.65 -9.57 5.19
N LEU A 40 4.68 -9.06 5.87
CA LEU A 40 5.92 -9.79 6.17
C LEU A 40 5.73 -10.85 7.28
N GLN A 41 4.86 -10.57 8.25
CA GLN A 41 4.52 -11.48 9.35
C GLN A 41 3.40 -12.46 8.99
N THR A 42 2.64 -12.20 7.93
CA THR A 42 1.60 -13.11 7.46
C THR A 42 2.30 -14.30 6.85
N ASP A 43 2.23 -15.43 7.55
CA ASP A 43 2.74 -16.69 7.07
C ASP A 43 2.11 -17.05 5.72
N VAL A 44 2.90 -17.66 4.84
CA VAL A 44 2.48 -18.11 3.50
C VAL A 44 1.27 -19.08 3.54
N LYS A 45 1.01 -19.63 4.73
CA LYS A 45 -0.11 -20.55 5.03
C LYS A 45 -1.41 -19.83 5.33
N ASP A 46 -1.39 -18.53 5.60
CA ASP A 46 -2.58 -17.78 5.99
C ASP A 46 -3.37 -17.30 4.76
N PRO A 47 -4.70 -17.46 4.72
CA PRO A 47 -5.53 -16.97 3.62
C PRO A 47 -5.39 -15.45 3.39
N LEU A 48 -4.99 -14.68 4.40
CA LEU A 48 -4.69 -13.25 4.29
C LEU A 48 -3.48 -12.95 3.38
N TYR A 49 -2.52 -13.86 3.27
CA TYR A 49 -1.35 -13.69 2.40
C TYR A 49 -1.75 -13.51 0.94
N LYS A 50 -2.77 -14.26 0.48
CA LYS A 50 -3.33 -14.11 -0.87
C LYS A 50 -3.97 -12.74 -1.07
N PHE A 51 -4.67 -12.21 -0.07
CA PHE A 51 -5.30 -10.89 -0.16
C PHE A 51 -4.24 -9.81 -0.35
N TYR A 52 -3.20 -9.83 0.49
CA TYR A 52 -2.09 -8.89 0.38
C TYR A 52 -1.35 -9.01 -0.96
N LEU A 53 -1.09 -10.23 -1.44
CA LEU A 53 -0.50 -10.46 -2.76
C LEU A 53 -1.38 -9.96 -3.91
N GLN A 54 -2.72 -10.05 -3.80
CA GLN A 54 -3.63 -9.51 -4.81
C GLN A 54 -3.55 -7.98 -4.86
N GLN A 55 -3.52 -7.34 -3.70
CA GLN A 55 -3.35 -5.89 -3.61
C GLN A 55 -1.98 -5.50 -4.17
N LEU A 56 -0.89 -6.13 -3.73
CA LEU A 56 0.47 -5.93 -4.27
C LEU A 56 0.57 -6.17 -5.77
N LYS A 57 -0.12 -7.18 -6.31
CA LYS A 57 -0.17 -7.43 -7.77
C LYS A 57 -0.81 -6.27 -8.53
N LYS A 58 -1.81 -5.59 -7.99
CA LYS A 58 -2.41 -4.43 -8.66
C LYS A 58 -1.41 -3.27 -8.80
N ILE A 59 -0.53 -3.11 -7.82
CA ILE A 59 0.53 -2.08 -7.76
C ILE A 59 1.74 -2.47 -8.61
N THR A 60 2.14 -3.74 -8.51
CA THR A 60 3.44 -4.26 -9.02
C THR A 60 3.31 -4.90 -10.39
N ILE A 61 2.10 -5.15 -10.90
CA ILE A 61 1.91 -5.47 -12.32
C ILE A 61 1.88 -4.14 -13.06
N PRO A 62 3.01 -3.67 -13.61
CA PRO A 62 2.94 -2.59 -14.58
C PRO A 62 2.04 -3.08 -15.72
N LYS A 63 1.12 -2.23 -16.19
CA LYS A 63 0.33 -2.46 -17.41
C LYS A 63 1.24 -2.42 -18.65
N ILE A 64 2.19 -3.33 -18.71
CA ILE A 64 3.04 -3.67 -19.85
C ILE A 64 3.00 -5.19 -19.93
N TYR A 65 1.81 -5.72 -20.20
CA TYR A 65 1.72 -6.91 -21.02
C TYR A 65 1.02 -6.48 -22.31
N SER A 66 1.73 -6.81 -23.38
CA SER A 66 1.57 -6.42 -24.77
C SER A 66 0.17 -6.62 -25.37
#